data_AF-A0A2N7IBX5-F1
#
_entry.id   AF-A0A2N7IBX5-F1
#
_cell.length_a   1.000
_cell.length_b   1.000
_cell.length_c   1.000
_cell.angle_alpha   90.00
_cell.angle_beta   90.00
_cell.angle_gamma   90.00
#
_symmetry.space_group_name_H-M   'P 1'
#
loop_
_entity.id
_entity.type
_entity.pdbx_description
1 polymer ?
#
loop_
_entity_poly.entity_id
_entity_poly.type
_entity_poly.pdbx_seq_one_letter_code
_entity_poly.pdbx_strand_id
1 'polypeptide(L)'
;MKSKSQGFTLLELVVVIVILGVLAVTAAPRFLGVQRDAHEALAQGAFSAFRNSIDMYHSQWLVDGEPDFDQVVNYGEGDVYPSLTGFPISVLETPPTTSPILVGEQCEKIWTALMNTDLTIRSYTSNVFPSNTDIVSWYQGTSTCFYYYTTGYSQGEPLPRLNYNTNTGEVEITTGTPHS
;
A
#
# COMPACT_ATOMS: atom_id res chain seq x y z
N MET A 1 22.64 54.41 33.69
CA MET A 1 22.76 54.35 32.22
C MET A 1 21.39 53.97 31.66
N LYS A 2 20.74 54.82 30.86
CA LYS A 2 19.41 54.56 30.29
C LYS A 2 19.60 53.82 28.97
N SER A 3 19.16 52.56 28.89
CA SER A 3 19.10 51.84 27.61
C SER A 3 18.04 52.48 26.73
N LYS A 4 18.44 53.00 25.56
CA LYS A 4 17.48 53.36 24.51
C LYS A 4 16.94 52.06 23.93
N SER A 5 15.67 51.76 24.19
CA SER A 5 14.94 50.74 23.43
C SER A 5 14.82 51.26 21.99
N GLN A 6 15.55 50.65 21.06
CA GLN A 6 15.34 50.87 19.62
C GLN A 6 14.10 50.08 19.22
N GLY A 7 13.00 50.79 18.94
CA GLY A 7 11.81 50.18 18.37
C GLY A 7 12.06 49.78 16.91
N PHE A 8 11.45 48.67 16.49
CA PHE A 8 11.46 48.20 15.11
C PHE A 8 10.83 49.25 14.18
N THR A 9 11.40 49.47 12.99
CA THR A 9 10.80 50.42 12.04
C THR A 9 9.59 49.79 11.33
N LEU A 10 8.58 50.60 11.00
CA LEU A 10 7.44 50.13 10.19
C LEU A 10 7.89 49.57 8.85
N LEU A 11 8.96 50.13 8.27
CA LEU A 11 9.51 49.69 6.99
C LEU A 11 10.15 48.30 7.09
N GLU A 12 10.90 48.00 8.16
CA GLU A 12 11.45 46.65 8.36
C GLU A 12 10.34 45.61 8.45
N LEU A 13 9.24 45.90 9.16
CA LEU A 13 8.12 44.98 9.25
C LEU A 13 7.46 44.73 7.88
N VAL A 14 7.27 45.80 7.08
CA VAL A 14 6.67 45.69 5.74
C VAL A 14 7.55 44.88 4.78
N VAL A 15 8.86 45.10 4.78
CA VAL A 15 9.78 44.33 3.92
C VAL A 15 9.76 42.85 4.29
N VAL A 16 9.71 42.51 5.58
CA VAL A 16 9.66 41.12 6.04
C VAL A 16 8.39 40.41 5.55
N ILE A 17 7.20 41.02 5.68
CA ILE A 17 5.96 40.38 5.22
C ILE A 17 5.93 40.23 3.69
N VAL A 18 6.53 41.15 2.94
CA VAL A 18 6.64 41.04 1.47
C VAL A 18 7.55 39.88 1.09
N ILE A 19 8.71 39.75 1.73
CA ILE A 19 9.64 38.64 1.49
C ILE A 19 8.96 37.31 1.84
N LEU A 20 8.29 37.22 3.00
CA LEU A 20 7.55 36.01 3.40
C LEU A 20 6.41 35.70 2.43
N GLY A 21 5.73 36.70 1.89
CA GLY A 21 4.69 36.53 0.87
C GLY A 21 5.22 35.91 -0.43
N VAL A 22 6.35 36.40 -0.95
CA VAL A 22 6.98 35.86 -2.17
C VAL A 22 7.49 34.43 -1.95
N LEU A 23 8.11 34.16 -0.79
CA LEU A 23 8.56 32.82 -0.43
C LEU A 23 7.39 31.84 -0.31
N ALA A 24 6.27 32.24 0.28
CA ALA A 24 5.09 31.38 0.42
C ALA A 24 4.48 31.00 -0.95
N VAL A 25 4.32 31.99 -1.85
CA VAL A 25 3.72 31.76 -3.18
C VAL A 25 4.59 30.84 -4.05
N THR A 26 5.91 30.93 -3.93
CA THR A 26 6.84 30.11 -4.71
C THR A 26 7.08 28.72 -4.11
N ALA A 27 7.04 28.57 -2.78
CA ALA A 27 7.27 27.29 -2.10
C ALA A 27 6.05 26.36 -2.10
N ALA A 28 4.83 26.90 -1.99
CA ALA A 28 3.62 26.09 -1.82
C ALA A 28 3.35 25.09 -2.97
N PRO A 29 3.43 25.46 -4.27
CA PRO A 29 3.18 24.51 -5.36
C PRO A 29 4.20 23.38 -5.40
N ARG A 30 5.48 23.69 -5.11
CA ARG A 30 6.56 22.70 -5.11
C ARG A 30 6.40 21.70 -3.96
N PHE A 31 5.97 22.17 -2.79
CA PHE A 31 5.75 21.31 -1.64
C PHE A 31 4.66 20.27 -1.90
N LEU A 32 3.56 20.65 -2.56
CA LEU A 32 2.49 19.73 -2.94
C LEU A 32 2.95 18.65 -3.95
N GLY A 33 3.78 19.02 -4.92
CA GLY A 33 4.34 18.06 -5.88
C GLY A 33 5.24 17.01 -5.22
N VAL A 34 6.14 17.45 -4.32
CA VAL A 34 7.05 16.54 -3.59
C VAL A 34 6.29 15.52 -2.74
N GLN A 35 5.15 15.91 -2.14
CA GLN A 35 4.32 14.98 -1.40
C GLN A 35 3.72 13.89 -2.30
N ARG A 36 3.23 14.26 -3.50
CA ARG A 36 2.69 13.28 -4.45
C ARG A 36 3.78 12.30 -4.91
N ASP A 37 4.93 12.81 -5.29
CA ASP A 37 6.07 11.99 -5.74
C ASP A 37 6.53 11.03 -4.63
N ALA A 38 6.52 11.49 -3.37
CA ALA A 38 6.84 10.65 -2.21
C ALA A 38 5.84 9.51 -2.03
N HIS A 39 4.54 9.78 -2.15
CA HIS A 39 3.51 8.74 -2.08
C HIS A 39 3.60 7.73 -3.22
N GLU A 40 3.89 8.18 -4.43
CA GLU A 40 4.10 7.29 -5.57
C GLU A 40 5.31 6.38 -5.35
N ALA A 41 6.43 6.93 -4.87
CA ALA A 41 7.62 6.15 -4.54
C ALA A 41 7.37 5.13 -3.41
N LEU A 42 6.60 5.51 -2.38
CA LEU A 42 6.19 4.61 -1.30
C LEU A 42 5.32 3.45 -1.83
N ALA A 43 4.34 3.75 -2.68
CA ALA A 43 3.48 2.74 -3.29
C ALA A 43 4.29 1.74 -4.14
N GLN A 44 5.16 2.24 -5.02
CA GLN A 44 6.04 1.41 -5.85
C GLN A 44 6.99 0.55 -5.01
N GLY A 45 7.55 1.11 -3.94
CA GLY A 45 8.41 0.38 -3.01
C GLY A 45 7.67 -0.75 -2.31
N ALA A 46 6.49 -0.47 -1.75
CA ALA A 46 5.66 -1.47 -1.07
C ALA A 46 5.21 -2.58 -2.04
N PHE A 47 4.79 -2.24 -3.24
CA PHE A 47 4.37 -3.20 -4.26
C PHE A 47 5.52 -4.08 -4.77
N SER A 48 6.72 -3.52 -4.89
CA SER A 48 7.92 -4.30 -5.24
C SER A 48 8.32 -5.25 -4.11
N ALA A 49 8.24 -4.79 -2.86
CA ALA A 49 8.46 -5.65 -1.69
C ALA A 49 7.42 -6.78 -1.62
N PHE A 50 6.15 -6.50 -1.93
CA PHE A 50 5.12 -7.53 -2.02
C PHE A 50 5.45 -8.58 -3.07
N ARG A 51 5.83 -8.18 -4.29
CA ARG A 51 6.27 -9.14 -5.32
C ARG A 51 7.40 -10.04 -4.81
N ASN A 52 8.43 -9.46 -4.20
CA ASN A 52 9.54 -10.24 -3.65
C ASN A 52 9.07 -11.21 -2.55
N SER A 53 8.10 -10.81 -1.71
CA SER A 53 7.55 -11.69 -0.67
C SER A 53 6.79 -12.89 -1.26
N ILE A 54 6.10 -12.71 -2.38
CA ILE A 54 5.45 -13.80 -3.13
C ILE A 54 6.50 -14.77 -3.67
N ASP A 55 7.57 -14.26 -4.28
CA ASP A 55 8.66 -15.08 -4.82
C ASP A 55 9.39 -15.87 -3.72
N MET A 56 9.61 -15.23 -2.56
CA MET A 56 10.21 -15.88 -1.40
C MET A 56 9.30 -16.94 -0.79
N TYR A 57 8.00 -16.67 -0.64
CA TYR A 57 7.03 -17.66 -0.20
C TYR A 57 7.02 -18.87 -1.13
N HIS A 58 6.97 -18.65 -2.44
CA HIS A 58 6.99 -19.73 -3.43
C HIS A 58 8.29 -20.53 -3.37
N SER A 59 9.42 -19.86 -3.18
CA SER A 59 10.71 -20.52 -2.98
C SER A 59 10.72 -21.40 -1.73
N GLN A 60 10.10 -20.95 -0.63
CA GLN A 60 9.93 -21.74 0.59
C GLN A 60 9.06 -22.98 0.33
N TRP A 61 7.94 -22.82 -0.37
CA TRP A 61 7.06 -23.94 -0.77
C TRP A 61 7.81 -25.01 -1.59
N LEU A 62 8.67 -24.60 -2.53
CA LEU A 62 9.53 -25.53 -3.30
C LEU A 62 10.54 -26.26 -2.39
N VAL A 63 11.15 -25.55 -1.44
CA VAL A 63 12.11 -26.13 -0.49
C VAL A 63 11.43 -27.12 0.46
N ASP A 64 10.18 -26.85 0.86
CA ASP A 64 9.37 -27.71 1.72
C ASP A 64 8.82 -28.96 0.98
N GLY A 65 9.11 -29.10 -0.32
CA GLY A 65 8.76 -30.27 -1.10
C GLY A 65 7.35 -30.23 -1.70
N GLU A 66 6.89 -29.04 -2.06
CA GLU A 66 5.59 -28.81 -2.69
C GLU A 66 4.41 -29.31 -1.83
N PRO A 67 4.30 -28.87 -0.56
CA PRO A 67 3.23 -29.30 0.32
C PRO A 67 1.85 -28.97 -0.26
N ASP A 68 0.85 -29.80 0.06
CA ASP A 68 -0.51 -29.67 -0.47
C ASP A 68 -1.22 -28.43 0.13
N PHE A 69 -2.36 -28.05 -0.44
CA PHE A 69 -3.06 -26.81 -0.12
C PHE A 69 -3.56 -26.71 1.33
N ASP A 70 -3.62 -27.83 2.06
CA ASP A 70 -4.03 -27.91 3.47
C ASP A 70 -2.84 -27.87 4.44
N GLN A 71 -1.64 -27.62 3.94
CA GLN A 71 -0.42 -27.52 4.74
C GLN A 71 0.14 -26.10 4.72
N VAL A 72 0.60 -25.64 5.88
CA VAL A 72 1.19 -24.32 6.04
C VAL A 72 2.58 -24.28 5.42
N VAL A 73 2.88 -23.22 4.67
CA VAL A 73 4.25 -22.86 4.29
C VAL A 73 4.77 -21.85 5.30
N ASN A 74 5.92 -22.14 5.92
CA ASN A 74 6.44 -21.34 7.04
C ASN A 74 7.15 -20.07 6.54
N TYR A 75 6.38 -19.15 5.95
CA TYR A 75 6.86 -17.86 5.48
C TYR A 75 5.81 -16.77 5.74
N GLY A 76 6.24 -15.68 6.37
CA GLY A 76 5.37 -14.59 6.81
C GLY A 76 4.83 -14.81 8.23
N GLU A 77 3.84 -14.01 8.59
CA GLU A 77 3.16 -14.02 9.88
C GLU A 77 1.82 -14.77 9.78
N GLY A 78 1.62 -15.71 10.71
CA GLY A 78 0.42 -16.56 10.74
C GLY A 78 0.49 -17.77 9.81
N ASP A 79 -0.60 -18.52 9.77
CA ASP A 79 -0.72 -19.77 9.01
C ASP A 79 -1.13 -19.47 7.57
N VAL A 80 -0.14 -19.32 6.69
CA VAL A 80 -0.30 -19.04 5.27
C VAL A 80 -0.32 -20.34 4.47
N TYR A 81 -1.39 -20.55 3.71
CA TYR A 81 -1.61 -21.76 2.90
C TYR A 81 -1.42 -21.48 1.41
N PRO A 82 -0.80 -22.42 0.66
CA PRO A 82 -0.54 -22.28 -0.75
C PRO A 82 -1.78 -22.62 -1.60
N SER A 83 -1.83 -22.07 -2.80
CA SER A 83 -2.65 -22.58 -3.88
C SER A 83 -2.08 -23.89 -4.42
N LEU A 84 -2.80 -24.54 -5.33
CA LEU A 84 -2.32 -25.76 -5.99
C LEU A 84 -0.99 -25.57 -6.77
N THR A 85 -0.59 -24.34 -7.01
CA THR A 85 0.66 -23.98 -7.72
C THR A 85 1.71 -23.37 -6.80
N GLY A 86 1.50 -23.40 -5.48
CA GLY A 86 2.51 -23.01 -4.51
C GLY A 86 2.62 -21.52 -4.23
N PHE A 87 1.56 -20.75 -4.49
CA PHE A 87 1.51 -19.31 -4.20
C PHE A 87 0.52 -19.00 -3.08
N PRO A 88 0.75 -17.99 -2.24
CA PRO A 88 -0.09 -17.73 -1.08
C PRO A 88 -1.51 -17.32 -1.51
N ILE A 89 -2.53 -18.01 -1.02
CA ILE A 89 -3.93 -17.80 -1.41
C ILE A 89 -4.87 -17.63 -0.21
N SER A 90 -4.48 -18.11 0.97
CA SER A 90 -5.29 -17.93 2.17
C SER A 90 -4.46 -17.91 3.43
N VAL A 91 -4.93 -17.18 4.44
CA VAL A 91 -4.39 -17.14 5.80
C VAL A 91 -5.52 -17.50 6.76
N LEU A 92 -5.39 -18.61 7.47
CA LEU A 92 -6.47 -19.23 8.25
C LEU A 92 -5.94 -19.83 9.55
N GLU A 93 -6.71 -19.76 10.64
CA GLU A 93 -6.33 -20.41 11.92
C GLU A 93 -6.46 -21.93 11.89
N THR A 94 -7.17 -22.47 10.88
CA THR A 94 -7.37 -23.91 10.70
C THR A 94 -7.10 -24.28 9.24
N PRO A 95 -6.52 -25.47 8.99
CA PRO A 95 -6.29 -25.96 7.63
C PRO A 95 -7.55 -25.94 6.76
N PRO A 96 -7.46 -25.48 5.50
CA PRO A 96 -8.57 -25.55 4.56
C PRO A 96 -8.88 -27.01 4.24
N THR A 97 -10.15 -27.39 4.27
CA THR A 97 -10.60 -28.76 3.97
C THR A 97 -10.93 -28.98 2.49
N THR A 98 -10.93 -27.92 1.70
CA THR A 98 -11.16 -27.90 0.25
C THR A 98 -10.14 -26.98 -0.39
N SER A 99 -9.84 -27.21 -1.68
CA SER A 99 -8.90 -26.35 -2.40
C SER A 99 -9.26 -24.87 -2.22
N PRO A 100 -8.32 -24.04 -1.74
CA PRO A 100 -8.61 -22.68 -1.36
C PRO A 100 -8.95 -21.84 -2.60
N ILE A 101 -9.92 -20.95 -2.42
CA ILE A 101 -10.29 -19.90 -3.38
C ILE A 101 -10.25 -18.55 -2.67
N LEU A 102 -9.95 -17.49 -3.40
CA LEU A 102 -10.06 -16.14 -2.85
C LEU A 102 -11.52 -15.79 -2.55
N VAL A 103 -11.78 -15.52 -1.28
CA VAL A 103 -13.09 -15.07 -0.77
C VAL A 103 -12.90 -14.12 0.40
N GLY A 104 -13.86 -13.21 0.60
CA GLY A 104 -13.84 -12.29 1.73
C GLY A 104 -12.54 -11.49 1.82
N GLU A 105 -11.92 -11.51 3.00
CA GLU A 105 -10.80 -10.65 3.38
C GLU A 105 -9.41 -11.30 3.13
N GLN A 106 -9.33 -12.39 2.36
CA GLN A 106 -8.07 -13.12 2.19
C GLN A 106 -6.96 -12.26 1.58
N CYS A 107 -7.27 -11.35 0.66
CA CYS A 107 -6.25 -10.46 0.10
C CYS A 107 -5.65 -9.52 1.15
N GLU A 108 -6.47 -8.99 2.06
CA GLU A 108 -6.00 -8.19 3.19
C GLU A 108 -5.09 -9.03 4.09
N LYS A 109 -5.53 -10.24 4.45
CA LYS A 109 -4.76 -11.14 5.30
C LYS A 109 -3.43 -11.56 4.69
N ILE A 110 -3.40 -11.85 3.39
CA ILE A 110 -2.17 -12.17 2.65
C ILE A 110 -1.20 -10.98 2.72
N TRP A 111 -1.69 -9.76 2.53
CA TRP A 111 -0.85 -8.57 2.67
C TRP A 111 -0.27 -8.46 4.07
N THR A 112 -1.11 -8.55 5.11
CA THR A 112 -0.64 -8.44 6.50
C THR A 112 0.29 -9.57 6.91
N ALA A 113 0.13 -10.77 6.35
CA ALA A 113 0.99 -11.91 6.63
C ALA A 113 2.37 -11.77 5.99
N LEU A 114 2.43 -11.28 4.74
CA LEU A 114 3.69 -11.26 3.98
C LEU A 114 4.47 -9.94 4.11
N MET A 115 3.78 -8.84 4.43
CA MET A 115 4.37 -7.51 4.43
C MET A 115 4.72 -7.04 5.83
N ASN A 116 5.99 -6.72 6.06
CA ASN A 116 6.46 -6.01 7.24
C ASN A 116 6.53 -4.50 6.97
N THR A 117 5.39 -3.82 7.00
CA THR A 117 5.28 -2.39 6.70
C THR A 117 4.29 -1.69 7.62
N ASP A 118 4.49 -0.40 7.86
CA ASP A 118 3.53 0.45 8.62
C ASP A 118 2.30 0.87 7.80
N LEU A 119 2.18 0.43 6.54
CA LEU A 119 1.04 0.77 5.70
C LEU A 119 -0.23 0.09 6.21
N THR A 120 -1.23 0.91 6.51
CA THR A 120 -2.53 0.44 6.95
C THR A 120 -3.32 -0.11 5.76
N ILE A 121 -4.03 -1.22 5.97
CA ILE A 121 -4.83 -1.88 4.93
C ILE A 121 -6.23 -2.17 5.44
N ARG A 122 -7.20 -2.16 4.52
CA ARG A 122 -8.54 -2.69 4.74
C ARG A 122 -9.05 -3.38 3.48
N SER A 123 -9.98 -4.30 3.67
CA SER A 123 -10.78 -4.85 2.60
C SER A 123 -11.77 -3.82 2.05
N TYR A 124 -12.02 -3.88 0.74
CA TYR A 124 -13.08 -3.15 0.10
C TYR A 124 -14.43 -3.59 0.67
N THR A 125 -15.34 -2.64 0.84
CA THR A 125 -16.69 -2.89 1.36
C THR A 125 -17.71 -2.38 0.36
N SER A 126 -17.83 -1.05 0.26
CA SER A 126 -18.74 -0.36 -0.67
C SER A 126 -18.05 0.69 -1.53
N ASN A 127 -16.83 1.09 -1.18
CA ASN A 127 -16.13 2.19 -1.81
C ASN A 127 -14.62 2.14 -1.53
N VAL A 128 -13.83 2.64 -2.48
CA VAL A 128 -12.39 2.91 -2.28
C VAL A 128 -12.18 4.25 -1.58
N PHE A 129 -12.90 5.29 -2.02
CA PHE A 129 -12.86 6.63 -1.41
C PHE A 129 -14.18 7.00 -0.71
N PRO A 130 -14.17 7.80 0.37
CA PRO A 130 -12.98 8.24 1.09
C PRO A 130 -12.25 7.06 1.73
N SER A 131 -10.92 7.14 1.82
CA SER A 131 -10.09 6.14 2.45
C SER A 131 -9.35 6.77 3.64
N ASN A 132 -9.38 6.07 4.77
CA ASN A 132 -8.61 6.39 5.97
C ASN A 132 -7.42 5.44 6.17
N THR A 133 -7.19 4.55 5.20
CA THR A 133 -6.11 3.56 5.18
C THR A 133 -5.21 3.82 3.98
N ASP A 134 -3.98 3.32 4.03
CA ASP A 134 -3.03 3.45 2.92
C ASP A 134 -3.41 2.56 1.74
N ILE A 135 -3.92 1.36 2.02
CA ILE A 135 -4.26 0.36 1.03
C ILE A 135 -5.71 -0.07 1.19
N VAL A 136 -6.40 -0.21 0.05
CA VAL A 136 -7.69 -0.88 -0.03
C VAL A 136 -7.54 -2.12 -0.91
N SER A 137 -7.81 -3.29 -0.35
CA SER A 137 -7.69 -4.56 -1.07
C SER A 137 -9.02 -5.18 -1.43
N TRP A 138 -9.06 -5.93 -2.52
CA TRP A 138 -10.21 -6.74 -2.92
C TRP A 138 -9.77 -7.95 -3.75
N TYR A 139 -10.72 -8.76 -4.20
CA TYR A 139 -10.47 -9.87 -5.12
C TYR A 139 -11.43 -9.86 -6.31
N GLN A 140 -11.02 -10.46 -7.42
CA GLN A 140 -11.87 -10.72 -8.58
C GLN A 140 -11.80 -12.19 -8.96
N GLY A 141 -12.99 -12.74 -9.24
CA GLY A 141 -13.13 -14.17 -9.49
C GLY A 141 -12.74 -14.95 -8.24
N THR A 142 -11.87 -15.94 -8.42
CA THR A 142 -11.42 -16.84 -7.35
C THR A 142 -9.91 -16.82 -7.14
N SER A 143 -9.16 -16.00 -7.89
CA SER A 143 -7.70 -16.11 -7.94
C SER A 143 -6.93 -14.80 -8.02
N THR A 144 -7.58 -13.66 -8.26
CA THR A 144 -6.86 -12.39 -8.41
C THR A 144 -7.15 -11.45 -7.25
N CYS A 145 -6.12 -11.06 -6.51
CA CYS A 145 -6.15 -9.98 -5.53
C CYS A 145 -5.78 -8.63 -6.16
N PHE A 146 -6.39 -7.57 -5.66
CA PHE A 146 -6.08 -6.18 -6.00
C PHE A 146 -5.77 -5.38 -4.76
N TYR A 147 -4.78 -4.48 -4.86
CA TYR A 147 -4.39 -3.57 -3.79
C TYR A 147 -4.26 -2.17 -4.37
N TYR A 148 -5.15 -1.26 -3.96
CA TYR A 148 -5.09 0.14 -4.35
C TYR A 148 -4.37 0.94 -3.28
N TYR A 149 -3.35 1.72 -3.66
CA TYR A 149 -2.75 2.70 -2.77
C TYR A 149 -3.57 4.00 -2.81
N THR A 150 -4.10 4.43 -1.66
CA THR A 150 -5.05 5.55 -1.57
C THR A 150 -4.50 6.81 -0.91
N THR A 151 -3.46 6.72 -0.08
CA THR A 151 -2.91 7.88 0.63
C THR A 151 -2.31 8.90 -0.32
N GLY A 152 -2.67 10.17 -0.17
CA GLY A 152 -2.23 11.24 -1.07
C GLY A 152 -3.00 11.32 -2.39
N TYR A 153 -4.02 10.48 -2.60
CA TYR A 153 -4.90 10.51 -3.78
C TYR A 153 -6.34 10.88 -3.40
N SER A 154 -7.09 11.38 -4.39
CA SER A 154 -8.50 11.76 -4.25
C SER A 154 -9.43 11.00 -5.19
N GLN A 155 -10.73 11.03 -4.91
CA GLN A 155 -11.75 10.38 -5.75
C GLN A 155 -11.67 10.88 -7.20
N GLY A 156 -11.64 9.95 -8.15
CA GLY A 156 -11.55 10.23 -9.58
C GLY A 156 -10.12 10.30 -10.13
N GLU A 157 -9.09 10.27 -9.28
CA GLU A 157 -7.70 10.16 -9.71
C GLU A 157 -7.32 8.70 -10.03
N PRO A 158 -6.44 8.45 -11.00
CA PRO A 158 -5.84 7.14 -11.18
C PRO A 158 -4.95 6.81 -9.99
N LEU A 159 -5.13 5.62 -9.42
CA LEU A 159 -4.36 5.12 -8.29
C LEU A 159 -3.32 4.09 -8.75
N PRO A 160 -2.15 4.03 -8.10
CA PRO A 160 -1.29 2.85 -8.15
C PRO A 160 -2.06 1.62 -7.66
N ARG A 161 -2.01 0.54 -8.43
CA ARG A 161 -2.69 -0.72 -8.16
C ARG A 161 -1.72 -1.87 -8.36
N LEU A 162 -1.66 -2.77 -7.38
CA LEU A 162 -1.03 -4.08 -7.53
C LEU A 162 -2.10 -5.13 -7.81
N ASN A 163 -1.86 -5.97 -8.81
CA ASN A 163 -2.67 -7.12 -9.16
C ASN A 163 -1.84 -8.36 -8.90
N TYR A 164 -2.38 -9.31 -8.14
CA TYR A 164 -1.68 -10.53 -7.80
C TYR A 164 -2.56 -11.75 -8.13
N ASN A 165 -2.06 -12.63 -8.99
CA ASN A 165 -2.74 -13.87 -9.35
C ASN A 165 -2.19 -15.05 -8.53
N THR A 166 -3.01 -15.56 -7.63
CA THR A 166 -2.70 -16.67 -6.72
C THR A 166 -2.51 -18.03 -7.40
N ASN A 167 -2.92 -18.18 -8.67
CA ASN A 167 -2.69 -19.41 -9.43
C ASN A 167 -1.36 -19.37 -10.19
N THR A 168 -0.85 -18.20 -10.56
CA THR A 168 0.35 -18.08 -11.40
C THR A 168 1.53 -17.42 -10.68
N GLY A 169 1.30 -16.79 -9.54
CA GLY A 169 2.30 -15.97 -8.87
C GLY A 169 2.51 -14.59 -9.51
N GLU A 170 1.81 -14.31 -10.61
CA GLU A 170 2.03 -13.09 -11.37
C GLU A 170 1.61 -11.86 -10.58
N VAL A 171 2.53 -10.90 -10.47
CA VAL A 171 2.30 -9.60 -9.82
C VAL A 171 2.48 -8.49 -10.84
N GLU A 172 1.40 -7.80 -11.18
CA GLU A 172 1.40 -6.67 -12.11
C GLU A 172 1.09 -5.36 -11.37
N ILE A 173 1.94 -4.35 -11.57
CA ILE A 173 1.71 -3.00 -11.06
C ILE A 173 1.14 -2.17 -12.20
N THR A 174 -0.07 -1.64 -12.00
CA THR A 174 -0.77 -0.80 -12.97
C THR A 174 -1.25 0.48 -12.30
N THR A 175 -1.71 1.43 -13.11
CA THR A 175 -2.41 2.63 -12.62
C THR A 175 -3.82 2.63 -13.17
N GLY A 176 -4.82 2.85 -12.33
CA GLY A 176 -6.21 2.86 -12.78
C GLY A 176 -7.14 3.60 -11.82
N THR A 177 -8.22 4.15 -12.36
CA THR A 177 -9.30 4.70 -11.56
C THR A 177 -10.13 3.55 -10.99
N PRO A 178 -10.34 3.46 -9.67
CA PRO A 178 -11.24 2.47 -9.11
C PRO A 178 -12.63 2.65 -9.71
N HIS A 179 -13.18 1.60 -10.32
CA HIS A 179 -14.60 1.63 -10.69
C HIS A 179 -15.42 1.58 -9.40
N SER A 180 -16.25 2.61 -9.22
CA SER A 180 -17.30 2.71 -8.20
C SER A 180 -18.30 1.58 -8.32
#